data_AF-A0A7C8JAX0-F1
#
_entry.id   AF-A0A7C8JAX0-F1
#
_cell.length_a   1.000
_cell.length_b   1.000
_cell.length_c   1.000
_cell.angle_alpha   90.00
_cell.angle_beta   90.00
_cell.angle_gamma   90.00
#
_symmetry.space_group_name_H-M   'P 1'
#
loop_
_entity.id
_entity.type
_entity.pdbx_description
1 polymer ?
#
loop_
_entity_poly.entity_id
_entity_poly.type
_entity_poly.pdbx_seq_one_letter_code
_entity_poly.pdbx_strand_id
1 'polypeptide(L)'
;MFYKNILLVVSATLITFSQALPAPADSSPSDLESKYAKLRAENPFPAKEPYIHVDGGEFSSSAVEARGFFDSILSFFGGGQKDEDRDAENPSCGNDVECQTNEAIFSTDMKGFIEDHRNKGLNSPPLIYDADGCSVPAKVADFFKIDKDFPYGYEFLYSCYRHDFGYRNYKQQNRFTEPNRKLLDDNFEKDLLDQCKSQFPNADVFHLKQLFERKWCKTVAKVYYEFVRLCGGGGCKVETVKNMFKGIEH
;
A
#
# COMPACT_ATOMS: atom_id res chain seq x y z
N MET A 1 57.03 57.38 31.34
CA MET A 1 55.75 58.12 31.23
C MET A 1 54.88 57.39 30.19
N PHE A 2 53.69 56.95 30.62
CA PHE A 2 52.38 56.93 29.93
C PHE A 2 52.31 57.03 28.39
N TYR A 3 51.44 56.37 27.62
CA TYR A 3 50.21 55.59 27.85
C TYR A 3 49.83 54.84 26.54
N LYS A 4 49.26 53.62 26.67
CA LYS A 4 48.15 52.97 25.92
C LYS A 4 47.97 53.16 24.39
N ASN A 5 47.82 52.02 23.69
CA ASN A 5 46.71 51.64 22.79
C ASN A 5 46.85 50.11 22.51
N ILE A 6 46.11 49.20 23.15
CA ILE A 6 44.71 48.75 22.94
C ILE A 6 44.50 47.94 21.63
N LEU A 7 44.20 46.63 21.82
CA LEU A 7 43.40 45.68 21.02
C LEU A 7 43.93 45.26 19.61
N LEU A 8 43.90 44.01 19.14
CA LEU A 8 43.02 42.84 19.36
C LEU A 8 43.82 41.53 19.22
N VAL A 9 43.74 40.64 20.21
CA VAL A 9 44.08 39.22 20.03
C VAL A 9 42.84 38.54 19.45
N VAL A 10 42.88 38.18 18.17
CA VAL A 10 41.83 37.35 17.55
C VAL A 10 42.04 35.92 18.06
N SER A 11 41.25 35.56 19.07
CA SER A 11 41.14 34.18 19.58
C SER A 11 40.57 33.30 18.48
N ALA A 12 41.41 32.44 17.90
CA ALA A 12 40.98 31.35 17.03
C ALA A 12 40.41 30.21 17.88
N THR A 13 39.18 30.37 18.34
CA THR A 13 38.33 29.25 18.77
C THR A 13 37.34 28.95 17.65
N LEU A 14 37.81 28.18 16.67
CA LEU A 14 36.97 27.47 15.73
C LEU A 14 36.20 26.41 16.52
N ILE A 15 35.00 26.76 16.99
CA ILE A 15 34.01 25.78 17.41
C ILE A 15 33.47 25.18 16.11
N THR A 16 34.05 24.08 15.67
CA THR A 16 33.45 23.24 14.66
C THR A 16 32.19 22.61 15.27
N PHE A 17 31.04 23.26 15.13
CA PHE A 17 29.75 22.59 15.27
C PHE A 17 29.59 21.62 14.10
N SER A 18 30.20 20.44 14.21
CA SER A 18 29.83 19.29 13.40
C SER A 18 28.57 18.70 14.02
N GLN A 19 27.43 19.33 13.77
CA GLN A 19 26.18 18.61 13.84
C GLN A 19 26.12 17.77 12.57
N ALA A 20 26.60 16.53 12.67
CA ALA A 20 26.20 15.49 11.75
C ALA A 20 24.68 15.43 11.78
N LEU A 21 24.05 15.93 10.71
CA LEU A 21 22.66 15.63 10.43
C LEU A 21 22.54 14.09 10.46
N PRO A 22 21.52 13.51 11.14
CA PRO A 22 21.34 12.08 11.10
C PRO A 22 21.18 11.68 9.63
N ALA A 23 22.09 10.85 9.14
CA ALA A 23 21.94 10.23 7.84
C ALA A 23 20.58 9.51 7.79
N PRO A 24 19.82 9.61 6.69
CA PRO A 24 18.61 8.81 6.54
C PRO A 24 19.01 7.35 6.73
N ALA A 25 18.30 6.65 7.61
CA ALA A 25 18.61 5.29 7.99
C ALA A 25 18.53 4.36 6.76
N ASP A 26 19.67 4.04 6.16
CA ASP A 26 19.82 2.80 5.40
C ASP A 26 19.76 1.68 6.44
N SER A 27 18.55 1.21 6.75
CA SER A 27 18.32 0.09 7.66
C SER A 27 19.07 -1.14 7.16
N SER A 28 19.86 -1.77 8.02
CA SER A 28 20.58 -2.99 7.66
C SER A 28 19.59 -4.12 7.32
N PRO A 29 19.99 -5.14 6.53
CA PRO A 29 19.10 -6.28 6.21
C PRO A 29 18.47 -6.95 7.45
N SER A 30 19.20 -7.02 8.56
CA SER A 30 18.69 -7.55 9.84
C SER A 30 17.63 -6.65 10.49
N ASP A 31 17.75 -5.32 10.33
CA ASP A 31 16.76 -4.38 10.86
C ASP A 31 15.45 -4.46 10.07
N LEU A 32 15.56 -4.65 8.75
CA LEU A 32 14.41 -4.81 7.85
C LEU A 32 13.66 -6.12 8.14
N GLU A 33 14.38 -7.22 8.30
CA GLU A 33 13.80 -8.53 8.67
C GLU A 33 13.10 -8.47 10.04
N SER A 34 13.73 -7.83 11.03
CA SER A 34 13.14 -7.58 12.34
C SER A 34 11.87 -6.72 12.26
N LYS A 35 11.90 -5.64 11.46
CA LYS A 35 10.73 -4.78 11.22
C LYS A 35 9.58 -5.57 10.61
N TYR A 36 9.85 -6.38 9.59
CA TYR A 36 8.84 -7.22 8.95
C TYR A 36 8.29 -8.30 9.88
N ALA A 37 9.14 -8.93 10.69
CA ALA A 37 8.71 -9.90 11.70
C ALA A 37 7.76 -9.26 12.73
N LYS A 38 8.05 -8.02 13.16
CA LYS A 38 7.19 -7.27 14.07
C LYS A 38 5.81 -6.99 13.45
N LEU A 39 5.79 -6.46 12.23
CA LEU A 39 4.54 -6.17 11.50
C LEU A 39 3.68 -7.43 11.27
N ARG A 40 4.30 -8.60 11.07
CA ARG A 40 3.56 -9.89 11.00
C ARG A 40 2.98 -10.29 12.34
N ALA A 41 3.76 -10.16 13.41
CA ALA A 41 3.31 -10.48 14.76
C ALA A 41 2.18 -9.56 15.24
N GLU A 42 2.10 -8.35 14.69
CA GLU A 42 1.02 -7.38 14.90
C GLU A 42 -0.28 -7.72 14.17
N ASN A 43 -0.45 -8.91 13.57
CA ASN A 43 -1.74 -9.36 13.04
C ASN A 43 -2.55 -10.16 14.07
N PRO A 44 -3.39 -9.54 14.91
CA PRO A 44 -4.27 -10.25 15.84
C PRO A 44 -5.43 -11.00 15.15
N PHE A 45 -5.68 -10.77 13.85
CA PHE A 45 -6.81 -11.34 13.11
C PHE A 45 -6.38 -12.03 11.81
N PRO A 46 -5.58 -13.11 11.87
CA PRO A 46 -5.18 -13.84 10.67
C PRO A 46 -6.37 -14.58 10.06
N ALA A 47 -6.63 -14.35 8.78
CA ALA A 47 -7.60 -15.15 8.03
C ALA A 47 -7.07 -16.56 7.77
N LYS A 48 -7.98 -17.55 7.78
CA LYS A 48 -7.64 -18.95 7.47
C LYS A 48 -7.47 -19.21 5.97
N GLU A 49 -8.16 -18.44 5.14
CA GLU A 49 -8.12 -18.58 3.67
C GLU A 49 -8.16 -17.21 2.99
N PRO A 50 -7.54 -17.10 1.79
CA PRO A 50 -7.64 -15.90 0.98
C PRO A 50 -9.07 -15.62 0.53
N TYR A 51 -9.48 -14.35 0.53
CA TYR A 51 -10.82 -13.99 0.04
C TYR A 51 -10.91 -13.93 -1.50
N ILE A 52 -9.77 -13.80 -2.18
CA ILE A 52 -9.66 -13.95 -3.64
C ILE A 52 -9.38 -15.42 -3.95
N HIS A 53 -10.38 -16.11 -4.48
CA HIS A 53 -10.22 -17.47 -4.97
C HIS A 53 -9.90 -17.46 -6.47
N VAL A 54 -8.94 -18.29 -6.86
CA VAL A 54 -8.59 -18.54 -8.27
C VAL A 54 -9.47 -19.68 -8.77
N ASP A 55 -10.11 -19.51 -9.91
CA ASP A 55 -10.86 -20.59 -10.54
C ASP A 55 -9.89 -21.68 -11.00
N GLY A 56 -9.86 -22.79 -10.27
CA GLY A 56 -9.20 -24.02 -10.67
C GLY A 56 -10.08 -24.83 -11.59
N GLY A 57 -10.30 -24.40 -12.84
CA GLY A 57 -11.12 -25.19 -13.78
C GLY A 57 -11.38 -24.53 -15.13
N GLU A 58 -11.60 -25.38 -16.13
CA GLU A 58 -11.59 -25.14 -17.58
C GLU A 58 -12.44 -23.98 -18.13
N PHE A 59 -11.90 -23.47 -19.25
CA PHE A 59 -12.48 -22.67 -20.32
C PHE A 59 -14.00 -22.43 -20.29
N SER A 60 -14.37 -21.16 -20.10
CA SER A 60 -15.56 -20.56 -20.72
C SER A 60 -15.17 -19.21 -21.31
N SER A 61 -15.52 -19.05 -22.58
CA SER A 61 -15.11 -17.97 -23.45
C SER A 61 -15.95 -16.70 -23.25
N SER A 62 -15.31 -15.64 -22.80
CA SER A 62 -15.65 -14.26 -23.18
C SER A 62 -14.39 -13.40 -23.13
N ALA A 63 -13.40 -13.80 -23.92
CA ALA A 63 -12.20 -13.01 -24.16
C ALA A 63 -12.53 -11.89 -25.15
N VAL A 64 -12.90 -10.70 -24.67
CA VAL A 64 -12.89 -9.48 -25.50
C VAL A 64 -12.25 -8.27 -24.81
N GLU A 65 -12.15 -8.18 -23.48
CA GLU A 65 -11.75 -6.89 -22.86
C GLU A 65 -10.34 -6.82 -22.23
N ALA A 66 -9.56 -7.91 -22.22
CA ALA A 66 -8.22 -7.88 -21.60
C ALA A 66 -7.13 -7.27 -22.51
N ARG A 67 -7.37 -7.09 -23.81
CA ARG A 67 -6.34 -6.64 -24.77
C ARG A 67 -6.09 -5.13 -24.76
N GLY A 68 -7.09 -4.30 -24.48
CA GLY A 68 -6.91 -2.84 -24.43
C GLY A 68 -6.20 -2.33 -23.17
N PHE A 69 -6.10 -3.18 -22.14
CA PHE A 69 -5.61 -2.82 -20.82
C PHE A 69 -4.07 -2.95 -20.69
N PHE A 70 -3.47 -3.97 -21.33
CA PHE A 70 -2.01 -4.19 -21.29
C PHE A 70 -1.20 -3.10 -22.02
N ASP A 71 -1.75 -2.47 -23.06
CA ASP A 71 -1.10 -1.35 -23.76
C ASP A 71 -1.01 -0.10 -22.88
N SER A 72 -1.90 0.04 -21.88
CA SER A 72 -1.90 1.16 -20.94
C SER A 72 -0.72 1.09 -19.95
N ILE A 73 -0.39 -0.11 -19.46
CA ILE A 73 0.75 -0.33 -18.55
C ILE A 73 2.09 -0.04 -19.28
N LEU A 74 2.21 -0.43 -20.55
CA LEU A 74 3.41 -0.17 -21.36
C LEU A 74 3.54 1.30 -21.80
N SER A 75 2.43 2.01 -22.03
CA SER A 75 2.46 3.45 -22.39
C SER A 75 2.84 4.38 -21.22
N PHE A 76 2.75 3.91 -19.97
CA PHE A 76 2.95 4.73 -18.77
C PHE A 76 4.42 5.07 -18.43
N PHE A 77 5.39 4.63 -19.25
CA PHE A 77 6.76 5.15 -19.20
C PHE A 77 6.86 6.60 -19.71
N GLY A 78 5.83 7.11 -20.38
CA GLY A 78 5.67 8.53 -20.71
C GLY A 78 4.79 9.25 -19.68
N GLY A 79 5.29 10.36 -19.13
CA GLY A 79 4.58 11.16 -18.13
C GLY A 79 3.18 11.58 -18.61
N GLY A 80 2.18 11.33 -17.76
CA GLY A 80 0.77 11.64 -18.00
C GLY A 80 0.13 12.30 -16.78
N GLN A 81 -0.70 13.28 -17.10
CA GLN A 81 -1.27 14.37 -16.30
C GLN A 81 -2.03 13.93 -15.03
N LYS A 82 -1.99 14.79 -14.01
CA LYS A 82 -2.88 14.74 -12.85
C LYS A 82 -4.26 15.18 -13.29
N ASP A 83 -5.25 14.32 -13.15
CA ASP A 83 -6.64 14.74 -13.12
C ASP A 83 -7.01 15.10 -11.68
N GLU A 84 -7.39 16.36 -11.53
CA GLU A 84 -7.87 17.03 -10.32
C GLU A 84 -9.25 16.48 -9.89
N ASP A 85 -9.37 16.29 -8.58
CA ASP A 85 -10.57 16.30 -7.73
C ASP A 85 -11.82 15.60 -8.25
N ARG A 86 -11.90 14.29 -7.93
CA ARG A 86 -13.18 13.60 -7.76
C ARG A 86 -13.56 13.68 -6.28
N ASP A 87 -14.50 14.55 -5.96
CA ASP A 87 -15.23 14.52 -4.70
C ASP A 87 -16.01 13.20 -4.64
N ALA A 88 -15.37 12.14 -4.15
CA ALA A 88 -15.98 10.85 -3.93
C ALA A 88 -16.94 10.98 -2.74
N GLU A 89 -18.23 11.13 -3.03
CA GLU A 89 -19.29 11.03 -2.03
C GLU A 89 -19.14 9.66 -1.33
N ASN A 90 -18.97 9.68 -0.01
CA ASN A 90 -18.81 8.45 0.78
C ASN A 90 -20.01 7.53 0.54
N PRO A 91 -19.82 6.20 0.47
CA PRO A 91 -20.93 5.26 0.34
C PRO A 91 -21.99 5.50 1.40
N SER A 92 -23.27 5.40 1.03
CA SER A 92 -24.34 5.46 2.00
C SER A 92 -24.26 4.29 2.98
N CYS A 93 -24.70 4.53 4.23
CA CYS A 93 -24.86 3.51 5.25
C CYS A 93 -26.33 3.48 5.71
N GLY A 94 -26.89 2.28 5.88
CA GLY A 94 -28.26 2.05 6.33
C GLY A 94 -28.40 1.78 7.83
N ASN A 95 -27.29 1.58 8.54
CA ASN A 95 -27.25 1.35 9.99
C ASN A 95 -25.85 1.67 10.56
N ASP A 96 -25.74 1.69 11.89
CA ASP A 96 -24.50 2.04 12.61
C ASP A 96 -23.30 1.16 12.24
N VAL A 97 -23.52 -0.12 11.95
CA VAL A 97 -22.44 -1.07 11.58
C VAL A 97 -21.87 -0.72 10.21
N GLU A 98 -22.75 -0.41 9.25
CA GLU A 98 -22.34 0.06 7.93
C GLU A 98 -21.63 1.41 8.01
N CYS A 99 -22.11 2.33 8.86
CA CYS A 99 -21.46 3.63 9.03
C CYS A 99 -20.07 3.50 9.65
N GLN A 100 -19.90 2.67 10.68
CA GLN A 100 -18.58 2.36 11.26
C GLN A 100 -17.64 1.72 10.25
N THR A 101 -18.16 0.86 9.36
CA THR A 101 -17.38 0.27 8.27
C THR A 101 -16.89 1.36 7.31
N ASN A 102 -17.78 2.27 6.91
CA ASN A 102 -17.43 3.34 5.97
C ASN A 102 -16.45 4.34 6.59
N GLU A 103 -16.64 4.70 7.86
CA GLU A 103 -15.73 5.57 8.61
C GLU A 103 -14.31 4.99 8.61
N ALA A 104 -14.16 3.73 9.02
CA ALA A 104 -12.88 3.04 9.10
C ALA A 104 -12.10 2.99 7.77
N ILE A 105 -12.83 2.96 6.64
CA ILE A 105 -12.25 2.79 5.31
C ILE A 105 -11.96 4.14 4.65
N PHE A 106 -12.95 5.04 4.65
CA PHE A 106 -12.93 6.25 3.81
C PHE A 106 -12.67 7.54 4.59
N SER A 107 -12.86 7.54 5.91
CA SER A 107 -12.73 8.76 6.74
C SER A 107 -11.54 8.72 7.69
N THR A 108 -11.09 7.53 8.09
CA THR A 108 -9.94 7.36 8.98
C THR A 108 -8.63 7.25 8.18
N ASP A 109 -7.57 7.90 8.65
CA ASP A 109 -6.23 7.66 8.09
C ASP A 109 -5.72 6.25 8.44
N MET A 110 -4.60 5.82 7.85
CA MET A 110 -4.10 4.47 8.06
C MET A 110 -3.71 4.22 9.54
N LYS A 111 -3.21 5.24 10.23
CA LYS A 111 -2.82 5.13 11.64
C LYS A 111 -4.05 4.89 12.53
N GLY A 112 -5.10 5.70 12.37
CA GLY A 112 -6.36 5.53 13.08
C GLY A 112 -7.03 4.21 12.70
N PHE A 113 -6.95 3.77 11.44
CA PHE A 113 -7.44 2.44 11.06
C PHE A 113 -6.77 1.34 11.89
N ILE A 114 -5.44 1.39 12.03
CA ILE A 114 -4.69 0.39 12.80
C ILE A 114 -5.01 0.50 14.30
N GLU A 115 -4.89 1.70 14.87
CA GLU A 115 -4.99 1.91 16.32
C GLU A 115 -6.42 1.81 16.84
N ASP A 116 -7.40 2.37 16.11
CA ASP A 116 -8.77 2.52 16.59
C ASP A 116 -9.74 1.46 16.08
N HIS A 117 -9.49 0.89 14.89
CA HIS A 117 -10.37 -0.14 14.33
C HIS A 117 -9.74 -1.52 14.41
N ARG A 118 -8.56 -1.71 13.80
CA ARG A 118 -7.92 -3.02 13.70
C ARG A 118 -7.54 -3.55 15.08
N ASN A 119 -6.67 -2.87 15.81
CA ASN A 119 -6.13 -3.38 17.09
C ASN A 119 -7.20 -3.57 18.17
N LYS A 120 -8.32 -2.84 18.07
CA LYS A 120 -9.45 -2.92 19.01
C LYS A 120 -10.55 -3.88 18.56
N GLY A 121 -10.43 -4.55 17.41
CA GLY A 121 -11.54 -5.20 16.69
C GLY A 121 -12.45 -6.16 17.48
N LEU A 122 -11.98 -6.71 18.60
CA LEU A 122 -12.82 -7.49 19.53
C LEU A 122 -13.95 -6.68 20.20
N ASN A 123 -13.80 -5.37 20.29
CA ASN A 123 -14.77 -4.46 20.95
C ASN A 123 -15.79 -3.86 19.97
N SER A 124 -15.76 -4.25 18.71
CA SER A 124 -16.65 -3.73 17.65
C SER A 124 -17.47 -4.83 16.94
N PRO A 125 -18.15 -5.75 17.64
CA PRO A 125 -19.08 -6.66 16.98
C PRO A 125 -20.24 -5.85 16.35
N PRO A 126 -20.68 -6.18 15.13
CA PRO A 126 -20.41 -7.41 14.36
C PRO A 126 -19.45 -7.22 13.16
N LEU A 127 -18.38 -6.43 13.29
CA LEU A 127 -17.41 -6.23 12.21
C LEU A 127 -16.42 -7.41 12.06
N ILE A 128 -16.03 -7.70 10.83
CA ILE A 128 -15.07 -8.77 10.48
C ILE A 128 -13.68 -8.15 10.29
N TYR A 129 -12.71 -8.59 11.09
CA TYR A 129 -11.32 -8.08 11.05
C TYR A 129 -10.31 -9.07 10.46
N ASP A 130 -10.74 -10.29 10.15
CA ASP A 130 -9.91 -11.31 9.51
C ASP A 130 -9.25 -10.77 8.25
N ALA A 131 -7.94 -10.95 8.13
CA ALA A 131 -7.18 -10.51 6.97
C ALA A 131 -6.10 -11.53 6.61
N ASP A 132 -5.94 -11.78 5.31
CA ASP A 132 -4.90 -12.64 4.73
C ASP A 132 -3.71 -11.83 4.20
N GLY A 133 -3.78 -10.50 4.26
CA GLY A 133 -2.68 -9.60 3.89
C GLY A 133 -2.65 -9.37 2.39
N CYS A 134 -1.47 -9.10 1.83
CA CYS A 134 -1.31 -8.83 0.39
C CYS A 134 -1.24 -10.14 -0.41
N SER A 135 -2.16 -11.07 -0.12
CA SER A 135 -2.19 -12.38 -0.73
C SER A 135 -2.49 -12.27 -2.24
N VAL A 136 -1.84 -13.14 -3.01
CA VAL A 136 -2.08 -13.36 -4.43
C VAL A 136 -2.23 -14.86 -4.65
N PRO A 137 -2.72 -15.35 -5.80
CA PRO A 137 -2.79 -16.78 -6.08
C PRO A 137 -1.46 -17.48 -5.76
N ALA A 138 -1.48 -18.60 -5.01
CA ALA A 138 -0.27 -19.27 -4.55
C ALA A 138 0.74 -19.55 -5.69
N LYS A 139 0.24 -20.00 -6.85
CA LYS A 139 1.07 -20.23 -8.04
C LYS A 139 1.74 -18.97 -8.61
N VAL A 140 1.18 -17.79 -8.37
CA VAL A 140 1.76 -16.49 -8.73
C VAL A 140 2.78 -16.10 -7.67
N ALA A 141 2.42 -16.22 -6.39
CA ALA A 141 3.32 -15.94 -5.28
C ALA A 141 4.60 -16.76 -5.35
N ASP A 142 4.48 -18.07 -5.59
CA ASP A 142 5.60 -19.00 -5.74
C ASP A 142 6.49 -18.67 -6.95
N PHE A 143 5.87 -18.28 -8.07
CA PHE A 143 6.58 -18.00 -9.32
C PHE A 143 7.43 -16.72 -9.21
N PHE A 144 6.85 -15.64 -8.68
CA PHE A 144 7.53 -14.35 -8.52
C PHE A 144 8.22 -14.17 -7.16
N LYS A 145 8.17 -15.19 -6.29
CA LYS A 145 8.67 -15.14 -4.91
C LYS A 145 8.11 -13.96 -4.12
N ILE A 146 6.82 -13.71 -4.26
CA ILE A 146 6.13 -12.61 -3.59
C ILE A 146 5.92 -12.98 -2.13
N ASP A 147 6.45 -12.13 -1.25
CA ASP A 147 6.10 -12.16 0.16
C ASP A 147 4.70 -11.56 0.33
N LYS A 148 3.78 -12.34 0.94
CA LYS A 148 2.40 -11.92 1.13
C LYS A 148 2.27 -10.71 2.08
N ASP A 149 3.25 -10.48 2.94
CA ASP A 149 3.22 -9.38 3.89
C ASP A 149 4.02 -8.18 3.38
N PHE A 150 5.10 -8.44 2.63
CA PHE A 150 6.00 -7.40 2.09
C PHE A 150 6.30 -7.62 0.61
N PRO A 151 5.31 -7.43 -0.27
CA PRO A 151 5.50 -7.69 -1.69
C PRO A 151 6.60 -6.80 -2.25
N TYR A 152 7.66 -7.42 -2.77
CA TYR A 152 8.85 -6.74 -3.29
C TYR A 152 9.56 -5.82 -2.27
N GLY A 153 9.36 -6.05 -0.96
CA GLY A 153 9.93 -5.22 0.13
C GLY A 153 9.12 -3.95 0.47
N TYR A 154 7.92 -3.79 -0.09
CA TYR A 154 7.05 -2.66 0.20
C TYR A 154 6.11 -2.94 1.37
N GLU A 155 5.89 -1.93 2.21
CA GLU A 155 5.08 -2.03 3.44
C GLU A 155 3.57 -1.92 3.18
N PHE A 156 3.06 -2.69 2.22
CA PHE A 156 1.66 -2.67 1.79
C PHE A 156 0.70 -3.40 2.73
N LEU A 157 1.23 -4.10 3.74
CA LEU A 157 0.45 -4.95 4.63
C LEU A 157 -0.78 -4.27 5.24
N TYR A 158 -0.62 -3.05 5.78
CA TYR A 158 -1.74 -2.33 6.38
C TYR A 158 -2.77 -1.85 5.35
N SER A 159 -2.34 -1.51 4.13
CA SER A 159 -3.24 -1.21 3.02
C SER A 159 -4.09 -2.44 2.67
N CYS A 160 -3.46 -3.61 2.55
CA CYS A 160 -4.14 -4.87 2.26
C CYS A 160 -5.11 -5.25 3.39
N TYR A 161 -4.71 -5.05 4.64
CA TYR A 161 -5.56 -5.21 5.82
C TYR A 161 -6.82 -4.35 5.81
N ARG A 162 -6.73 -3.09 5.36
CA ARG A 162 -7.90 -2.23 5.22
C ARG A 162 -8.79 -2.65 4.06
N HIS A 163 -8.19 -3.12 2.97
CA HIS A 163 -8.91 -3.66 1.82
C HIS A 163 -9.69 -4.94 2.18
N ASP A 164 -9.06 -5.89 2.87
CA ASP A 164 -9.68 -7.12 3.38
C ASP A 164 -10.85 -6.81 4.31
N PHE A 165 -10.67 -5.85 5.23
CA PHE A 165 -11.71 -5.37 6.12
C PHE A 165 -12.92 -4.86 5.31
N GLY A 166 -12.69 -4.02 4.31
CA GLY A 166 -13.76 -3.50 3.46
C GLY A 166 -14.49 -4.61 2.70
N TYR A 167 -13.74 -5.49 2.03
CA TYR A 167 -14.31 -6.58 1.23
C TYR A 167 -15.17 -7.53 2.07
N ARG A 168 -14.66 -7.96 3.23
CA ARG A 168 -15.36 -8.93 4.09
C ARG A 168 -16.62 -8.31 4.71
N ASN A 169 -16.54 -7.07 5.20
CA ASN A 169 -17.69 -6.40 5.80
C ASN A 169 -18.76 -6.04 4.77
N TYR A 170 -18.39 -5.51 3.59
CA TYR A 170 -19.37 -5.20 2.56
C TYR A 170 -20.08 -6.45 2.02
N LYS A 171 -19.38 -7.59 1.92
CA LYS A 171 -19.98 -8.89 1.58
C LYS A 171 -20.97 -9.33 2.66
N GLN A 172 -20.56 -9.30 3.93
CA GLN A 172 -21.41 -9.66 5.07
C GLN A 172 -22.64 -8.76 5.20
N GLN A 173 -22.51 -7.49 4.84
CA GLN A 173 -23.57 -6.48 4.88
C GLN A 173 -24.44 -6.48 3.61
N ASN A 174 -24.25 -7.44 2.70
CA ASN A 174 -25.03 -7.58 1.46
C ASN A 174 -25.04 -6.31 0.57
N ARG A 175 -23.95 -5.54 0.59
CA ARG A 175 -23.79 -4.30 -0.18
C ARG A 175 -22.52 -4.31 -1.03
N PHE A 176 -21.96 -5.49 -1.30
CA PHE A 176 -20.81 -5.69 -2.17
C PHE A 176 -21.20 -5.65 -3.66
N THR A 177 -21.64 -4.46 -4.11
CA THR A 177 -21.96 -4.18 -5.51
C THR A 177 -20.71 -3.75 -6.27
N GLU A 178 -20.71 -3.81 -7.60
CA GLU A 178 -19.59 -3.35 -8.42
C GLU A 178 -19.16 -1.89 -8.15
N PRO A 179 -20.09 -0.91 -8.02
CA PRO A 179 -19.73 0.45 -7.63
C PRO A 179 -19.04 0.53 -6.27
N ASN A 180 -19.56 -0.18 -5.26
CA ASN A 180 -18.96 -0.20 -3.93
C ASN A 180 -17.60 -0.90 -3.94
N ARG A 181 -17.47 -2.01 -4.67
CA ARG A 181 -16.19 -2.71 -4.87
C ARG A 181 -15.15 -1.78 -5.49
N LYS A 182 -15.54 -1.00 -6.51
CA LYS A 182 -14.65 -0.01 -7.12
C LYS A 182 -14.18 1.03 -6.10
N LEU A 183 -15.06 1.54 -5.24
CA LEU A 183 -14.67 2.50 -4.19
C LEU A 183 -13.68 1.88 -3.20
N LEU A 184 -13.88 0.62 -2.80
CA LEU A 184 -12.93 -0.12 -1.95
C LEU A 184 -11.56 -0.28 -2.63
N ASP A 185 -11.56 -0.64 -3.93
CA ASP A 185 -10.34 -0.82 -4.71
C ASP A 185 -9.61 0.52 -4.93
N ASP A 186 -10.33 1.60 -5.22
CA ASP A 186 -9.76 2.95 -5.40
C ASP A 186 -9.15 3.47 -4.08
N ASN A 187 -9.78 3.20 -2.93
CA ASN A 187 -9.22 3.53 -1.62
C ASN A 187 -7.96 2.69 -1.32
N PHE A 188 -7.95 1.43 -1.73
CA PHE A 188 -6.75 0.59 -1.62
C PHE A 188 -5.60 1.12 -2.48
N GLU A 189 -5.84 1.54 -3.72
CA GLU A 189 -4.79 2.18 -4.54
C GLU A 189 -4.23 3.42 -3.85
N LYS A 190 -5.12 4.29 -3.32
CA LYS A 190 -4.73 5.49 -2.57
C LYS A 190 -3.79 5.12 -1.42
N ASP A 191 -4.12 4.10 -0.64
CA ASP A 191 -3.33 3.65 0.51
C ASP A 191 -1.95 3.15 0.11
N LEU A 192 -1.87 2.34 -0.94
CA LEU A 192 -0.60 1.85 -1.47
C LEU A 192 0.27 3.00 -1.96
N LEU A 193 -0.33 3.96 -2.69
CA LEU A 193 0.40 5.12 -3.20
C LEU A 193 0.88 6.02 -2.07
N ASP A 194 0.07 6.23 -1.03
CA ASP A 194 0.44 7.02 0.16
C ASP A 194 1.54 6.31 0.97
N GLN A 195 1.48 4.99 1.10
CA GLN A 195 2.57 4.20 1.68
C GLN A 195 3.88 4.38 0.90
N CYS A 196 3.83 4.37 -0.44
CA CYS A 196 5.01 4.67 -1.26
C CYS A 196 5.56 6.08 -1.03
N LYS A 197 4.73 7.08 -0.66
CA LYS A 197 5.23 8.41 -0.30
C LYS A 197 5.88 8.40 1.08
N SER A 198 5.28 7.68 2.03
CA SER A 198 5.76 7.60 3.41
C SER A 198 7.07 6.84 3.53
N GLN A 199 7.20 5.71 2.82
CA GLN A 199 8.39 4.86 2.84
C GLN A 199 9.59 5.52 2.14
N PHE A 200 9.35 6.40 1.16
CA PHE A 200 10.39 7.11 0.40
C PHE A 200 10.16 8.64 0.44
N PRO A 201 10.32 9.28 1.62
CA PRO A 201 9.93 10.69 1.81
C PRO A 201 10.85 11.67 1.09
N ASN A 202 12.11 11.28 0.82
CA ASN A 202 13.12 12.14 0.20
C ASN A 202 13.28 11.87 -1.30
N ALA A 203 12.27 11.30 -1.96
CA ALA A 203 12.32 10.99 -3.40
C ALA A 203 12.29 12.26 -4.28
N ASP A 204 13.44 12.93 -4.37
CA ASP A 204 13.69 14.15 -5.15
C ASP A 204 14.91 13.99 -6.08
N VAL A 205 15.23 15.05 -6.82
CA VAL A 205 16.34 15.06 -7.80
C VAL A 205 17.72 14.92 -7.16
N PHE A 206 17.86 15.15 -5.85
CA PHE A 206 19.10 14.99 -5.10
C PHE A 206 19.25 13.56 -4.54
N HIS A 207 18.16 12.82 -4.40
CA HIS A 207 18.13 11.44 -3.92
C HIS A 207 17.58 10.48 -4.99
N LEU A 208 18.32 10.37 -6.10
CA LEU A 208 17.92 9.55 -7.25
C LEU A 208 17.56 8.11 -6.88
N LYS A 209 18.23 7.50 -5.89
CA LYS A 209 17.88 6.17 -5.38
C LYS A 209 16.43 6.11 -4.86
N GLN A 210 16.06 6.99 -3.93
CA GLN A 210 14.69 7.04 -3.40
C GLN A 210 13.67 7.44 -4.48
N LEU A 211 14.07 8.27 -5.45
CA LEU A 211 13.24 8.62 -6.59
C LEU A 211 12.88 7.38 -7.43
N PHE A 212 13.87 6.53 -7.74
CA PHE A 212 13.65 5.27 -8.46
C PHE A 212 12.86 4.26 -7.61
N GLU A 213 13.19 4.08 -6.33
CA GLU A 213 12.49 3.17 -5.43
C GLU A 213 11.02 3.55 -5.26
N ARG A 214 10.72 4.85 -5.10
CA ARG A 214 9.34 5.34 -5.03
C ARG A 214 8.60 5.17 -6.35
N LYS A 215 9.27 5.38 -7.49
CA LYS A 215 8.66 5.15 -8.80
C LYS A 215 8.28 3.68 -8.95
N TRP A 216 9.18 2.77 -8.58
CA TRP A 216 8.91 1.34 -8.62
C TRP A 216 7.80 0.91 -7.65
N CYS A 217 7.80 1.44 -6.43
CA CYS A 217 6.74 1.21 -5.45
C CYS A 217 5.37 1.54 -6.02
N LYS A 218 5.25 2.69 -6.70
CA LYS A 218 3.99 3.10 -7.35
C LYS A 218 3.61 2.17 -8.50
N THR A 219 4.56 1.62 -9.25
CA THR A 219 4.28 0.62 -10.29
C THR A 219 3.71 -0.65 -9.67
N VAL A 220 4.33 -1.17 -8.61
CA VAL A 220 3.83 -2.35 -7.89
C VAL A 220 2.44 -2.07 -7.29
N ALA A 221 2.23 -0.90 -6.69
CA ALA A 221 0.93 -0.48 -6.16
C ALA A 221 -0.18 -0.54 -7.22
N LYS A 222 0.09 -0.05 -8.43
CA LYS A 222 -0.84 -0.11 -9.55
C LYS A 222 -1.12 -1.55 -10.00
N VAL A 223 -0.10 -2.41 -10.08
CA VAL A 223 -0.32 -3.83 -10.40
C VAL A 223 -1.21 -4.51 -9.35
N TYR A 224 -1.05 -4.17 -8.07
CA TYR A 224 -1.91 -4.67 -7.00
C TYR A 224 -3.35 -4.16 -7.12
N TYR A 225 -3.54 -2.87 -7.41
CA TYR A 225 -4.86 -2.31 -7.70
C TYR A 225 -5.55 -3.06 -8.85
N GLU A 226 -4.85 -3.24 -9.96
CA GLU A 226 -5.41 -3.90 -11.14
C GLU A 226 -5.69 -5.38 -10.89
N PHE A 227 -4.83 -6.03 -10.09
CA PHE A 227 -5.04 -7.40 -9.64
C PHE A 227 -6.35 -7.53 -8.86
N VAL A 228 -6.62 -6.65 -7.87
CA VAL A 228 -7.87 -6.71 -7.11
C VAL A 228 -9.08 -6.31 -7.96
N ARG A 229 -8.93 -5.37 -8.90
CA ARG A 229 -9.98 -5.02 -9.88
C ARG A 229 -10.38 -6.24 -10.72
N LEU A 230 -9.40 -6.94 -11.28
CA LEU A 230 -9.59 -8.13 -12.11
C LEU A 230 -10.20 -9.29 -11.31
N CYS A 231 -9.54 -9.67 -10.22
CA CYS A 231 -9.90 -10.85 -9.46
C CYS A 231 -11.18 -10.65 -8.64
N GLY A 232 -11.39 -9.47 -8.07
CA GLY A 232 -12.62 -9.12 -7.35
C GLY A 232 -13.87 -9.10 -8.25
N GLY A 233 -13.69 -8.93 -9.56
CA GLY A 233 -14.76 -9.00 -10.56
C GLY A 233 -14.97 -10.39 -11.18
N GLY A 234 -14.31 -11.43 -10.67
CA GLY A 234 -14.42 -12.80 -11.20
C GLY A 234 -13.48 -13.14 -12.37
N GLY A 235 -12.57 -12.24 -12.74
CA GLY A 235 -11.58 -12.46 -13.81
C GLY A 235 -10.31 -13.21 -13.38
N CYS A 236 -10.32 -13.88 -12.23
CA CYS A 236 -9.11 -14.35 -11.54
C CYS A 236 -8.52 -15.63 -12.14
N LYS A 237 -7.87 -15.52 -13.30
CA LYS A 237 -7.12 -16.62 -13.94
C LYS A 237 -5.64 -16.49 -13.64
N VAL A 238 -5.02 -17.58 -13.19
CA VAL A 238 -3.58 -17.63 -12.85
C VAL A 238 -2.72 -17.05 -13.97
N GLU A 239 -2.96 -17.41 -15.23
CA GLU A 239 -2.14 -16.94 -16.35
C GLU A 239 -2.30 -15.43 -16.61
N THR A 240 -3.51 -14.90 -16.48
CA THR A 240 -3.74 -13.45 -16.59
C THR A 240 -3.00 -12.70 -15.50
N VAL A 241 -3.13 -13.14 -14.25
CA VAL A 241 -2.44 -12.54 -13.10
C VAL A 241 -0.92 -12.67 -13.28
N LYS A 242 -0.42 -13.82 -13.72
CA LYS A 242 1.01 -13.98 -14.02
C LYS A 242 1.51 -12.94 -15.02
N ASN A 243 0.79 -12.71 -16.11
CA ASN A 243 1.19 -11.74 -17.12
C ASN A 243 1.16 -10.29 -16.61
N MET A 244 0.28 -9.97 -15.66
CA MET A 244 0.29 -8.66 -14.99
C MET A 244 1.56 -8.47 -14.15
N PHE A 245 1.94 -9.49 -13.36
CA PHE A 245 3.10 -9.42 -12.47
C PHE A 245 4.44 -9.53 -13.22
N LYS A 246 4.49 -10.07 -14.44
CA LYS A 246 5.70 -10.01 -15.31
C LYS A 246 6.15 -8.57 -15.59
N GLY A 247 5.22 -7.60 -15.64
CA GLY A 247 5.54 -6.20 -15.89
C GLY A 247 6.31 -5.51 -14.75
N ILE A 248 6.42 -6.17 -13.60
CA ILE A 248 7.16 -5.70 -12.41
C ILE A 248 8.28 -6.67 -12.03
N GLU A 249 8.77 -7.46 -12.98
CA GLU A 249 10.00 -8.24 -12.84
C GLU A 249 11.18 -7.35 -13.26
N HIS A 250 12.18 -7.21 -12.39
CA HIS A 250 13.44 -6.49 -12.67
C HIS A 250 14.43 -7.37 -13.43
#